data_AF-A0A924WKQ5-F1
#
_entry.id   AF-A0A924WKQ5-F1
#
_cell.length_a   1.000
_cell.length_b   1.000
_cell.length_c   1.000
_cell.angle_alpha   90.00
_cell.angle_beta   90.00
_cell.angle_gamma   90.00
#
_symmetry.space_group_name_H-M   'P 1'
#
loop_
_entity.id
_entity.type
_entity.pdbx_description
1 polymer ?
#
loop_
_entity_poly.entity_id
_entity_poly.type
_entity_poly.pdbx_seq_one_letter_code
_entity_poly.pdbx_strand_id
1 'polypeptide(L)'
;MLTVRQMNRLWEMSSFDRLIDELCAGRAESAGGVRQLIVGRVSAAALAVIRLGELHQAHQPLAGKLVRFLVRVQESDGCFGDTAATALCVRALASSDGAGAALTSAVDFLEKLQRDDGEWPVESLRRMPGDPAVTAFVIRQLVESRAPAAVALVDRAVQRLLGETAGDGQLATLRQRLHARKPATTGSWS
;
A
#
# COMPACT_ATOMS: atom_id res chain seq x y z
N MET A 1 16.66 2.09 15.91
CA MET A 1 15.22 1.96 16.18
C MET A 1 14.62 3.35 16.28
N LEU A 2 13.70 3.70 15.38
CA LEU A 2 13.05 5.01 15.35
C LEU A 2 11.89 5.05 16.36
N THR A 3 11.91 6.05 17.26
CA THR A 3 10.85 6.27 18.26
C THR A 3 9.72 7.16 17.71
N VAL A 4 8.52 7.09 18.31
CA VAL A 4 7.38 7.95 17.94
C VAL A 4 7.73 9.44 18.06
N ARG A 5 8.51 9.82 19.08
CA ARG A 5 8.98 11.20 19.26
C ARG A 5 9.91 11.63 18.12
N GLN A 6 10.81 10.76 17.66
CA GLN A 6 11.67 11.04 16.52
C GLN A 6 10.86 11.13 15.22
N MET A 7 9.89 10.24 15.00
CA MET A 7 8.96 10.33 13.86
C MET A 7 8.24 11.68 13.84
N ASN A 8 7.66 12.09 14.97
CA ASN A 8 6.97 13.38 15.08
C ASN A 8 7.92 14.54 14.80
N ARG A 9 9.14 14.52 15.38
CA ARG A 9 10.14 15.57 15.14
C ARG A 9 10.51 15.69 13.67
N LEU A 10 10.81 14.57 13.00
CA LEU A 10 11.16 14.58 11.57
C LEU A 10 9.99 15.07 10.70
N TRP A 11 8.76 14.71 11.08
CA TRP A 11 7.54 15.19 10.43
C TRP A 11 7.36 16.71 10.58
N GLU A 12 7.47 17.27 11.80
CA GLU A 12 7.35 18.73 12.01
C GLU A 12 8.46 19.52 11.31
N MET A 13 9.66 18.95 11.22
CA MET A 13 10.79 19.55 10.51
C MET A 13 10.69 19.41 8.98
N SER A 14 9.60 18.84 8.45
CA SER A 14 9.42 18.54 7.02
C SER A 14 10.57 17.73 6.41
N SER A 15 11.27 16.94 7.22
CA SER A 15 12.42 16.11 6.81
C SER A 15 11.94 14.77 6.27
N PHE A 16 11.10 14.80 5.22
CA PHE A 16 10.37 13.63 4.74
C PHE A 16 11.26 12.53 4.18
N ASP A 17 12.30 12.86 3.42
CA ASP A 17 13.22 11.84 2.89
C ASP A 17 13.95 11.10 4.01
N ARG A 18 14.44 11.85 5.00
CA ARG A 18 15.07 11.26 6.19
C ARG A 18 14.06 10.41 6.99
N LEU A 19 12.81 10.88 7.12
CA LEU A 19 11.77 10.10 7.78
C LEU A 19 11.50 8.79 7.04
N ILE A 20 11.43 8.81 5.70
CA ILE A 20 11.27 7.61 4.87
C ILE A 20 12.45 6.66 5.07
N ASP A 21 13.69 7.15 5.01
CA ASP A 21 14.88 6.32 5.16
C ASP A 21 14.90 5.60 6.52
N GLU A 22 14.57 6.31 7.60
CA GLU A 22 14.49 5.75 8.95
C GLU A 22 13.32 4.75 9.11
N LEU A 23 12.18 4.99 8.45
CA LEU A 23 11.03 4.08 8.48
C LEU A 23 11.26 2.81 7.65
N CYS A 24 12.02 2.92 6.56
CA CYS A 24 12.37 1.82 5.67
C CYS A 24 13.61 1.04 6.12
N ALA A 25 14.42 1.57 7.05
CA ALA A 25 15.66 0.94 7.50
C ALA A 25 15.45 -0.52 7.93
N GLY A 26 16.11 -1.45 7.23
CA GLY A 26 16.03 -2.89 7.47
C GLY A 26 14.78 -3.58 6.92
N ARG A 27 14.07 -2.96 5.96
CA ARG A 27 12.86 -3.52 5.34
C ARG A 27 13.04 -3.73 3.84
N ALA A 28 12.17 -4.52 3.22
CA ALA A 28 12.20 -4.71 1.77
C ALA A 28 11.90 -3.40 0.99
N GLU A 29 11.22 -2.44 1.61
CA GLU A 29 10.96 -1.10 1.08
C GLU A 29 12.25 -0.26 0.91
N SER A 30 13.35 -0.61 1.58
CA SER A 30 14.64 0.05 1.37
C SER A 30 15.42 -0.48 0.16
N ALA A 31 14.91 -1.49 -0.55
CA ALA A 31 15.55 -1.97 -1.78
C ALA A 31 15.52 -0.85 -2.83
N GLY A 32 16.64 -0.62 -3.53
CA GLY A 32 16.87 0.59 -4.33
C GLY A 32 15.74 0.93 -5.31
N GLY A 33 15.21 -0.05 -6.05
CA GLY A 33 14.10 0.18 -6.98
C GLY A 33 12.79 0.57 -6.29
N VAL A 34 12.48 -0.04 -5.15
CA VAL A 34 11.27 0.28 -4.37
C VAL A 34 11.38 1.65 -3.71
N ARG A 35 12.58 2.00 -3.21
CA ARG A 35 12.81 3.28 -2.54
C ARG A 35 12.53 4.48 -3.46
N GLN A 36 12.79 4.35 -4.77
CA GLN A 36 12.50 5.39 -5.77
C GLN A 36 10.99 5.63 -5.96
N LEU A 37 10.16 4.63 -5.68
CA LEU A 37 8.69 4.76 -5.72
C LEU A 37 8.10 5.43 -4.48
N ILE A 38 8.88 5.53 -3.41
CA ILE A 38 8.43 6.04 -2.11
C ILE A 38 9.06 7.41 -1.90
N VAL A 39 8.41 8.44 -2.41
CA VAL A 39 8.92 9.81 -2.31
C VAL A 39 7.88 10.77 -1.75
N GLY A 40 8.38 11.87 -1.20
CA GLY A 40 7.56 13.00 -0.78
C GLY A 40 6.75 12.80 0.50
N ARG A 41 5.99 13.83 0.83
CA ARG A 41 5.28 13.96 2.09
C ARG A 41 4.17 12.93 2.28
N VAL A 42 3.47 12.57 1.20
CA VAL A 42 2.35 11.61 1.24
C VAL A 42 2.84 10.21 1.59
N SER A 43 3.88 9.74 0.90
CA SER A 43 4.52 8.45 1.18
C SER A 43 5.11 8.40 2.60
N ALA A 44 5.74 9.49 3.05
CA ALA A 44 6.25 9.59 4.42
C ALA A 44 5.14 9.47 5.47
N ALA A 45 3.98 10.12 5.25
CA ALA A 45 2.83 10.01 6.13
C ALA A 45 2.26 8.58 6.15
N ALA A 46 2.09 7.96 4.98
CA ALA A 46 1.57 6.61 4.86
C ALA A 46 2.48 5.58 5.55
N LEU A 47 3.80 5.63 5.32
CA LEU A 47 4.76 4.77 6.03
C LEU A 47 4.72 4.98 7.54
N ALA A 48 4.61 6.22 7.99
CA ALA A 48 4.55 6.51 9.42
C ALA A 48 3.29 5.93 10.06
N VAL A 49 2.12 6.01 9.40
CA VAL A 49 0.88 5.35 9.87
C VAL A 49 1.05 3.84 9.94
N ILE A 50 1.53 3.21 8.87
CA ILE A 50 1.80 1.77 8.83
C ILE A 50 2.71 1.37 9.98
N ARG A 51 3.80 2.12 10.19
CA ARG A 51 4.78 1.80 11.23
C ARG A 51 4.22 1.94 12.63
N LEU A 52 3.39 2.96 12.87
CA LEU A 52 2.70 3.11 14.16
C LEU A 52 1.74 1.94 14.40
N GLY A 53 1.04 1.46 13.38
CA GLY A 53 0.19 0.27 13.47
C GLY A 53 0.98 -1.00 13.82
N GLU A 54 2.08 -1.26 13.11
CA GLU A 54 2.96 -2.41 13.35
C GLU A 54 3.59 -2.43 14.75
N LEU A 55 3.85 -1.26 15.33
CA LEU A 55 4.40 -1.11 16.68
C LEU A 55 3.31 -1.09 17.77
N HIS A 56 2.04 -1.30 17.40
CA HIS A 56 0.88 -1.16 18.29
C HIS A 56 0.79 0.23 18.96
N GLN A 57 1.22 1.26 18.24
CA GLN A 57 1.23 2.66 18.64
C GLN A 57 0.20 3.50 17.86
N ALA A 58 -0.84 2.87 17.27
CA ALA A 58 -1.89 3.56 16.52
C ALA A 58 -2.70 4.56 17.38
N HIS A 59 -2.68 4.41 18.71
CA HIS A 59 -3.30 5.33 19.67
C HIS A 59 -2.54 6.65 19.85
N GLN A 60 -1.30 6.75 19.35
CA GLN A 60 -0.49 7.96 19.49
C GLN A 60 -1.11 9.12 18.69
N PRO A 61 -1.11 10.37 19.21
CA PRO A 61 -1.72 11.52 18.53
C PRO A 61 -1.21 11.76 17.10
N LEU A 62 0.06 11.41 16.85
CA LEU A 62 0.68 11.48 15.53
C LEU A 62 -0.09 10.63 14.49
N ALA A 63 -0.55 9.43 14.86
CA ALA A 63 -1.27 8.54 13.93
C ALA A 63 -2.55 9.22 13.41
N GLY A 64 -3.39 9.75 14.32
CA GLY A 64 -4.60 10.47 13.93
C GLY A 64 -4.31 11.74 13.13
N LYS A 65 -3.21 12.45 13.43
CA LYS A 65 -2.75 13.62 12.64
C LYS A 65 -2.41 13.21 11.20
N LEU A 66 -1.67 12.12 11.02
CA LEU A 66 -1.24 11.64 9.71
C LEU A 66 -2.39 11.05 8.90
N VAL A 67 -3.31 10.29 9.51
CA VAL A 67 -4.52 9.79 8.82
C VAL A 67 -5.38 10.94 8.32
N ARG A 68 -5.63 11.96 9.16
CA ARG A 68 -6.37 13.17 8.72
C ARG A 68 -5.64 13.92 7.61
N PHE A 69 -4.32 13.94 7.63
CA PHE A 69 -3.53 14.50 6.54
C PHE A 69 -3.76 13.72 5.25
N LEU A 70 -3.65 12.39 5.26
CA LEU A 70 -3.89 11.54 4.09
C LEU A 70 -5.29 11.77 3.52
N VAL A 71 -6.34 11.68 4.34
CA VAL A 71 -7.73 11.92 3.89
C VAL A 71 -7.89 13.30 3.23
N ARG A 72 -7.19 14.34 3.71
CA ARG A 72 -7.27 15.69 3.16
C ARG A 72 -6.57 15.86 1.82
N VAL A 73 -5.45 15.16 1.61
CA VAL A 73 -4.65 15.29 0.38
C VAL A 73 -5.09 14.35 -0.72
N GLN A 74 -6.02 13.43 -0.44
CA GLN A 74 -6.62 12.59 -1.47
C GLN A 74 -7.32 13.47 -2.52
N GLU A 75 -7.05 13.17 -3.78
CA GLU A 75 -7.69 13.85 -4.91
C GLU A 75 -9.13 13.36 -5.11
N SER A 76 -9.92 14.10 -5.88
CA SER A 76 -11.35 13.79 -6.08
C SER A 76 -11.60 12.45 -6.77
N ASP A 77 -10.62 11.93 -7.50
CA ASP A 77 -10.67 10.62 -8.16
C ASP A 77 -10.23 9.46 -7.24
N GLY A 78 -9.78 9.76 -6.02
CA GLY A 78 -9.30 8.80 -5.05
C GLY A 78 -7.78 8.61 -5.03
N CYS A 79 -7.03 9.24 -5.92
CA CYS A 79 -5.57 9.08 -5.99
C CYS A 79 -4.82 9.94 -4.97
N PHE A 80 -3.53 9.65 -4.83
CA PHE A 80 -2.59 10.32 -3.93
C PHE A 80 -1.34 10.84 -4.68
N GLY A 81 -1.53 11.29 -5.92
CA GLY A 81 -0.49 11.76 -6.84
C GLY A 81 -0.07 10.70 -7.86
N ASP A 82 0.45 9.57 -7.40
CA ASP A 82 0.86 8.45 -8.27
C ASP A 82 0.34 7.08 -7.79
N THR A 83 0.53 6.07 -8.63
CA THR A 83 0.10 4.69 -8.39
C THR A 83 0.71 4.11 -7.11
N ALA A 84 2.01 4.31 -6.88
CA ALA A 84 2.73 3.72 -5.75
C ALA A 84 2.33 4.38 -4.43
N ALA A 85 2.28 5.72 -4.41
CA ALA A 85 1.78 6.50 -3.29
C ALA A 85 0.35 6.11 -2.94
N THR A 86 -0.52 5.91 -3.94
CA THR A 86 -1.91 5.49 -3.73
C THR A 86 -2.00 4.10 -3.09
N ALA A 87 -1.26 3.11 -3.60
CA ALA A 87 -1.24 1.77 -3.00
C ALA A 87 -0.71 1.76 -1.56
N LEU A 88 0.31 2.58 -1.29
CA LEU A 88 0.85 2.74 0.06
C LEU A 88 -0.17 3.40 1.00
N CYS A 89 -0.92 4.39 0.52
CA CYS A 89 -2.01 5.01 1.26
C CYS A 89 -3.17 4.05 1.53
N VAL A 90 -3.54 3.18 0.56
CA VAL A 90 -4.53 2.11 0.78
C VAL A 90 -4.14 1.26 1.99
N ARG A 91 -2.89 0.79 2.06
CA ARG A 91 -2.42 0.03 3.22
C ARG A 91 -2.46 0.84 4.52
N ALA A 92 -1.99 2.09 4.49
CA ALA A 92 -2.01 2.95 5.66
C ALA A 92 -3.42 3.18 6.20
N LEU A 93 -4.38 3.50 5.32
CA LEU A 93 -5.78 3.73 5.68
C LEU A 93 -6.46 2.45 6.15
N ALA A 94 -6.20 1.31 5.52
CA ALA A 94 -6.73 0.00 5.95
C ALA A 94 -6.18 -0.43 7.32
N SER A 95 -4.97 0.00 7.67
CA SER A 95 -4.39 -0.23 9.01
C SER A 95 -4.92 0.72 10.09
N SER A 96 -5.79 1.67 9.72
CA SER A 96 -6.39 2.64 10.64
C SER A 96 -7.90 2.38 10.81
N ASP A 97 -8.41 2.48 12.04
CA ASP A 97 -9.82 2.20 12.36
C ASP A 97 -10.83 3.27 11.87
N GLY A 98 -10.52 4.08 10.85
CA GLY A 98 -11.25 5.34 10.63
C GLY A 98 -11.22 6.02 9.27
N ALA A 99 -10.98 5.31 8.17
CA ALA A 99 -10.87 5.95 6.84
C ALA A 99 -11.68 5.26 5.73
N GLY A 100 -12.84 4.69 6.04
CA GLY A 100 -13.62 3.85 5.11
C GLY A 100 -13.84 4.46 3.72
N ALA A 101 -14.39 5.68 3.63
CA ALA A 101 -14.69 6.31 2.34
C ALA A 101 -13.44 6.64 1.52
N ALA A 102 -12.38 7.13 2.18
CA ALA A 102 -11.10 7.43 1.52
C ALA A 102 -10.42 6.16 1.02
N LEU A 103 -10.43 5.10 1.84
CA LEU A 103 -9.94 3.77 1.47
C LEU A 103 -10.70 3.21 0.27
N THR A 104 -12.04 3.24 0.29
CA THR A 104 -12.86 2.78 -0.84
C THR A 104 -12.50 3.54 -2.12
N SER A 105 -12.45 4.86 -2.07
CA SER A 105 -12.12 5.69 -3.24
C SER A 105 -10.73 5.38 -3.80
N ALA A 106 -9.75 5.13 -2.93
CA ALA A 106 -8.39 4.78 -3.33
C ALA A 106 -8.30 3.39 -3.99
N VAL A 107 -9.07 2.42 -3.49
CA VAL A 107 -9.16 1.09 -4.09
C VAL A 107 -9.87 1.17 -5.45
N ASP A 108 -10.98 1.91 -5.54
CA ASP A 108 -11.71 2.14 -6.79
C ASP A 108 -10.82 2.81 -7.85
N PHE A 109 -9.96 3.75 -7.44
CA PHE A 109 -8.97 4.35 -8.31
C PHE A 109 -7.99 3.31 -8.86
N LEU A 110 -7.36 2.50 -8.00
CA LEU A 110 -6.42 1.46 -8.42
C LEU A 110 -7.08 0.42 -9.31
N GLU A 111 -8.34 0.08 -9.06
CA GLU A 111 -9.12 -0.81 -9.91
C GLU A 111 -9.29 -0.25 -11.33
N LYS A 112 -9.71 1.01 -11.44
CA LYS A 112 -9.89 1.70 -12.73
C LYS A 112 -8.58 1.89 -13.47
N LEU A 113 -7.48 2.07 -12.74
CA LEU A 113 -6.15 2.26 -13.30
C LEU A 113 -5.52 0.93 -13.77
N GLN A 114 -5.90 -0.20 -13.15
CA GLN A 114 -5.41 -1.51 -13.54
C GLN A 114 -5.75 -1.78 -15.01
N ARG A 115 -4.74 -2.19 -15.77
CA ARG A 115 -4.90 -2.54 -17.18
C ARG A 115 -5.55 -3.91 -17.34
N ASP A 116 -5.99 -4.22 -18.56
CA ASP A 116 -6.64 -5.51 -18.85
C ASP A 116 -5.67 -6.69 -18.71
N ASP A 117 -4.36 -6.44 -18.87
CA ASP A 117 -3.27 -7.38 -18.60
C ASP A 117 -2.97 -7.54 -17.10
N GLY A 118 -3.64 -6.79 -16.21
CA GLY A 118 -3.47 -6.85 -14.77
C GLY A 118 -2.34 -6.00 -14.20
N GLU A 119 -1.56 -5.31 -15.04
CA GLU A 119 -0.46 -4.45 -14.59
C GLU A 119 -0.93 -3.03 -14.24
N TRP A 120 -0.12 -2.33 -13.46
CA TRP A 120 -0.28 -0.90 -13.21
C TRP A 120 0.84 -0.08 -13.85
N PRO A 121 0.52 1.08 -14.45
CA PRO A 121 1.51 2.04 -14.90
C PRO A 121 2.16 2.79 -13.73
N VAL A 122 3.35 3.37 -13.98
CA VAL A 122 4.03 4.27 -13.03
C VAL A 122 3.20 5.53 -12.78
N GLU A 123 2.73 6.15 -13.86
CA GLU A 123 1.91 7.35 -13.81
C GLU A 123 0.42 7.01 -13.70
N SER A 124 -0.37 7.92 -13.13
CA SER A 124 -1.83 7.81 -12.95
C SER A 124 -2.64 7.90 -14.25
N LEU A 125 -2.12 7.36 -15.35
CA LEU A 125 -2.74 7.37 -16.68
C LEU A 125 -2.85 5.95 -17.22
N ARG A 126 -4.07 5.40 -17.28
CA ARG A 126 -4.32 4.00 -17.70
C ARG A 126 -3.71 3.61 -19.05
N ARG A 127 -3.57 4.57 -19.99
CA ARG A 127 -3.01 4.35 -21.33
C ARG A 127 -1.49 4.14 -21.33
N MET A 128 -0.81 4.44 -20.24
CA MET A 128 0.63 4.22 -20.10
C MET A 128 0.93 2.72 -20.05
N PRO A 129 2.13 2.30 -20.48
CA PRO A 129 2.55 0.91 -20.33
C PRO A 129 2.55 0.51 -18.85
N GLY A 130 2.22 -0.75 -18.59
CA GLY A 130 2.40 -1.34 -17.26
C GLY A 130 3.88 -1.36 -16.88
N ASP A 131 4.14 -1.23 -15.58
CA ASP A 131 5.49 -1.35 -15.02
C ASP A 131 5.53 -2.52 -14.03
N PRO A 132 6.39 -3.54 -14.25
CA PRO A 132 6.45 -4.70 -13.36
C PRO A 132 6.86 -4.38 -11.92
N ALA A 133 7.74 -3.38 -11.71
CA ALA A 133 8.21 -3.02 -10.37
C ALA A 133 7.10 -2.31 -9.58
N VAL A 134 6.38 -1.39 -10.21
CA VAL A 134 5.18 -0.75 -9.65
C VAL A 134 4.10 -1.79 -9.40
N THR A 135 3.85 -2.68 -10.35
CA THR A 135 2.86 -3.77 -10.21
C THR A 135 3.17 -4.65 -9.00
N ALA A 136 4.42 -5.10 -8.85
CA ALA A 136 4.84 -5.88 -7.70
C ALA A 136 4.70 -5.11 -6.37
N PHE A 137 5.02 -3.81 -6.39
CA PHE A 137 4.85 -2.94 -5.23
C PHE A 137 3.38 -2.79 -4.84
N VAL A 138 2.49 -2.50 -5.80
CA VAL A 138 1.04 -2.37 -5.58
C VAL A 138 0.48 -3.66 -5.00
N ILE A 139 0.77 -4.81 -5.62
CA ILE A 139 0.33 -6.13 -5.12
C ILE A 139 0.73 -6.31 -3.66
N ARG A 140 1.99 -6.01 -3.32
CA ARG A 140 2.47 -6.15 -1.95
C ARG A 140 1.67 -5.29 -0.97
N GLN A 141 1.44 -4.01 -1.28
CA GLN A 141 0.69 -3.13 -0.39
C GLN A 141 -0.76 -3.59 -0.24
N LEU A 142 -1.40 -4.01 -1.33
CA LEU A 142 -2.77 -4.52 -1.32
C LEU A 142 -2.90 -5.80 -0.48
N VAL A 143 -1.98 -6.76 -0.64
CA VAL A 143 -1.95 -8.00 0.16
C VAL A 143 -1.73 -7.70 1.65
N GLU A 144 -0.84 -6.77 1.97
CA GLU A 144 -0.56 -6.40 3.37
C GLU A 144 -1.69 -5.55 3.99
N SER A 145 -2.47 -4.82 3.20
CA SER A 145 -3.61 -4.00 3.66
C SER A 145 -4.76 -4.83 4.24
N ARG A 146 -4.92 -6.07 3.77
CA ARG A 146 -6.10 -6.93 4.03
C ARG A 146 -7.44 -6.29 3.65
N ALA A 147 -7.46 -5.26 2.80
CA ALA A 147 -8.69 -4.68 2.30
C ALA A 147 -9.43 -5.71 1.41
N PRO A 148 -10.66 -6.13 1.74
CA PRO A 148 -11.36 -7.17 0.99
C PRO A 148 -11.57 -6.83 -0.49
N ALA A 149 -11.84 -5.55 -0.78
CA ALA A 149 -12.00 -5.03 -2.14
C ALA A 149 -10.73 -5.15 -3.00
N ALA A 150 -9.55 -5.28 -2.38
CA ALA A 150 -8.28 -5.39 -3.10
C ALA A 150 -7.96 -6.81 -3.61
N VAL A 151 -8.72 -7.83 -3.19
CA VAL A 151 -8.41 -9.23 -3.52
C VAL A 151 -8.50 -9.52 -5.02
N ALA A 152 -9.56 -9.04 -5.68
CA ALA A 152 -9.76 -9.25 -7.11
C ALA A 152 -8.65 -8.61 -7.98
N LEU A 153 -8.13 -7.46 -7.53
CA LEU A 153 -7.03 -6.76 -8.19
C LEU A 153 -5.74 -7.56 -8.14
N VAL A 154 -5.43 -8.13 -6.97
CA VAL A 154 -4.25 -8.96 -6.74
C VAL A 154 -4.28 -10.19 -7.61
N ASP A 155 -5.42 -10.89 -7.70
CA ASP A 155 -5.53 -12.12 -8.48
C ASP A 155 -5.18 -11.92 -9.96
N ARG A 156 -5.69 -10.86 -10.61
CA ARG A 156 -5.36 -10.54 -12.01
C ARG A 156 -3.88 -10.28 -12.22
N ALA A 157 -3.28 -9.45 -11.37
CA ALA A 157 -1.88 -9.06 -11.50
C ALA A 157 -0.91 -10.23 -11.22
N VAL A 158 -1.25 -11.07 -10.23
CA VAL A 158 -0.49 -12.28 -9.90
C VAL A 158 -0.52 -13.28 -11.05
N GLN A 159 -1.66 -13.49 -11.70
CA GLN A 159 -1.74 -14.36 -12.89
C GLN A 159 -0.80 -13.92 -14.00
N ARG A 160 -0.74 -12.60 -14.25
CA ARG A 160 0.12 -12.02 -15.27
C ARG A 160 1.60 -12.20 -14.97
N LEU A 161 2.07 -11.77 -13.79
CA LEU A 161 3.47 -11.90 -13.37
C LEU A 161 3.94 -13.36 -13.38
N LEU A 162 3.04 -14.27 -13.03
CA LEU A 162 3.32 -15.69 -13.04
C LEU A 162 3.32 -16.28 -14.45
N GLY A 163 2.50 -15.76 -15.37
CA GLY A 163 2.58 -16.11 -16.79
C GLY A 163 3.92 -15.70 -17.44
N GLU A 164 4.59 -14.66 -16.92
CA GLU A 164 5.94 -14.28 -17.38
C GLU A 164 7.07 -15.12 -16.77
N THR A 165 6.87 -15.62 -15.55
CA THR A 165 7.91 -16.32 -14.79
C THR A 165 7.77 -17.84 -14.82
N ALA A 166 6.64 -18.39 -15.27
CA ALA A 166 6.38 -19.81 -15.31
C ALA A 166 7.21 -20.53 -16.38
N GLY A 167 8.33 -21.10 -15.91
CA GLY A 167 8.39 -22.55 -15.74
C GLY A 167 7.60 -22.97 -14.47
N ASP A 168 6.68 -23.91 -14.63
CA ASP A 168 5.49 -24.29 -13.82
C ASP A 168 5.54 -24.42 -12.27
N GLY A 169 6.67 -24.24 -11.58
CA GLY A 169 6.81 -24.69 -10.17
C GLY A 169 6.35 -23.71 -9.06
N GLN A 170 6.67 -22.42 -9.16
CA GLN A 170 6.49 -21.46 -8.05
C GLN A 170 5.04 -20.92 -7.92
N LEU A 171 4.25 -21.10 -8.97
CA LEU A 171 2.86 -20.69 -9.12
C LEU A 171 1.92 -21.29 -8.06
N ALA A 172 2.09 -22.58 -7.79
CA ALA A 172 1.24 -23.31 -6.87
C ALA A 172 1.40 -22.81 -5.42
N THR A 173 2.63 -22.48 -5.01
CA THR A 173 2.96 -22.09 -3.64
C THR A 173 2.39 -20.72 -3.25
N LEU A 174 2.40 -19.74 -4.16
CA LEU A 174 1.84 -18.40 -3.89
C LEU A 174 0.32 -18.42 -3.80
N ARG A 175 -0.37 -19.12 -4.72
CA ARG A 175 -1.83 -19.31 -4.65
C ARG A 175 -2.24 -20.02 -3.37
N GLN A 176 -1.50 -21.06 -2.97
CA GLN A 176 -1.78 -21.78 -1.73
C GLN A 176 -1.67 -20.86 -0.50
N ARG A 177 -0.70 -19.94 -0.47
CA ARG A 177 -0.56 -18.95 0.61
C ARG A 177 -1.65 -17.89 0.62
N LEU A 178 -2.07 -17.40 -0.55
CA LEU A 178 -3.18 -16.46 -0.69
C LEU A 178 -4.51 -17.08 -0.22
N HIS A 179 -4.80 -18.30 -0.65
CA HIS A 179 -6.03 -19.00 -0.25
C HIS A 179 -6.03 -19.51 1.19
N ALA A 180 -4.88 -19.96 1.71
CA ALA A 180 -4.76 -20.38 3.11
C ALA A 180 -4.98 -19.24 4.12
N ARG A 181 -4.97 -17.98 3.67
CA ARG A 181 -5.21 -16.79 4.49
C ARG A 181 -6.65 -16.27 4.44
N LYS A 182 -7.56 -16.86 3.66
CA LYS A 182 -8.98 -16.49 3.76
C LYS A 182 -9.45 -16.74 5.19
N PRO A 183 -9.93 -15.72 5.93
CA PRO A 183 -10.44 -15.94 7.27
C PRO A 183 -11.59 -16.93 7.18
N ALA A 184 -11.59 -17.92 8.07
CA ALA A 184 -12.74 -18.80 8.25
C ALA A 184 -13.95 -17.89 8.43
N THR A 185 -14.87 -17.90 7.47
CA THR A 185 -16.13 -17.16 7.53
C THR A 185 -16.80 -17.61 8.82
N THR A 186 -16.74 -16.76 9.84
CA THR A 186 -17.32 -17.02 11.14
C THR A 186 -18.80 -17.29 10.93
N GLY A 187 -19.20 -18.52 11.27
CA GLY A 187 -20.56 -18.99 11.16
C GLY A 187 -21.52 -18.04 11.87
N SER A 188 -22.64 -17.81 11.19
CA SER A 188 -23.90 -17.30 11.72
C SER A 188 -24.17 -17.86 13.12
N TRP A 189 -24.07 -17.01 14.15
CA TRP A 189 -24.70 -17.30 15.43
C TRP A 189 -26.19 -17.06 15.24
N SER A 190 -26.96 -18.15 15.27
CA SER A 190 -28.42 -18.17 15.25
C SER A 190 -28.91 -18.50 16.65
#